data_AF-A0A845JXY4-F1
#
_entry.id   AF-A0A845JXY4-F1
#
_cell.length_a   1.000
_cell.length_b   1.000
_cell.length_c   1.000
_cell.angle_alpha   90.00
_cell.angle_beta   90.00
_cell.angle_gamma   90.00
#
_symmetry.space_group_name_H-M   'P 1'
#
loop_
_entity.id
_entity.type
_entity.pdbx_description
1 polymer ?
#
loop_
_entity_poly.entity_id
_entity_poly.type
_entity_poly.pdbx_seq_one_letter_code
_entity_poly.pdbx_strand_id
1 'polypeptide(L)'
;MDFAVAEQKSPSAAWSDLRSERKKKHKRGGDLRKKVPVKVSRRDFSWTRIIFELASKLFLAGVVIYLAYASYNFLLSDPRFQITDVSFRGQHSLTEEQLLDWLGPIHGENLFTYDLPKASERLAKHPWVLSASVQRKFPQGIQIELTERVPYARVKFEKTFLMDNFGAILSEEKPEYKDLPLIVQSNKGPKPENFSGDKVIQGLKTMHYFNKLSFFKNN
;
A
#
# COMPACT_ATOMS: atom_id res chain seq x y z
N MET A 1 -101.07 48.79 44.44
CA MET A 1 -102.27 49.61 44.67
C MET A 1 -101.80 51.05 44.63
N ASP A 2 -102.32 51.98 43.85
CA ASP A 2 -103.31 52.01 42.78
C ASP A 2 -103.38 53.50 42.38
N PHE A 3 -103.58 53.81 41.09
CA PHE A 3 -103.93 55.14 40.52
C PHE A 3 -102.87 56.27 40.66
N ALA A 4 -102.31 56.83 39.58
CA ALA A 4 -102.89 57.66 38.51
C ALA A 4 -103.25 59.09 38.96
N VAL A 5 -103.11 60.04 38.00
CA VAL A 5 -103.72 61.40 37.94
C VAL A 5 -102.96 62.48 38.73
N ALA A 6 -102.76 63.71 38.24
CA ALA A 6 -102.83 64.30 36.92
C ALA A 6 -102.12 65.66 36.95
N GLU A 7 -101.71 66.03 35.74
CA GLU A 7 -101.24 67.32 35.25
C GLU A 7 -102.23 68.47 35.45
N GLN A 8 -101.73 69.68 35.75
CA GLN A 8 -102.50 70.91 35.54
C GLN A 8 -101.63 72.03 34.95
N LYS A 9 -101.83 72.20 33.64
CA LYS A 9 -101.61 73.32 32.71
C LYS A 9 -101.36 74.71 33.31
N SER A 10 -100.37 75.41 32.75
CA SER A 10 -100.53 76.81 32.33
C SER A 10 -100.06 76.97 30.87
N PRO A 11 -100.91 77.49 29.96
CA PRO A 11 -100.52 77.81 28.59
C PRO A 11 -100.57 79.33 28.37
N SER A 12 -99.54 79.91 27.76
CA SER A 12 -99.73 80.91 26.70
C SER A 12 -98.40 81.47 26.20
N ALA A 13 -98.14 81.17 24.92
CA ALA A 13 -97.70 82.10 23.90
C ALA A 13 -96.41 82.93 24.14
N ALA A 14 -95.36 82.55 23.41
CA ALA A 14 -94.77 83.43 22.40
C ALA A 14 -93.81 82.62 21.52
N TRP A 15 -94.26 82.29 20.32
CA TRP A 15 -93.38 81.86 19.23
C TRP A 15 -92.82 83.10 18.56
N SER A 16 -91.50 83.11 18.35
CA SER A 16 -90.90 83.74 17.16
C SER A 16 -89.48 83.20 16.98
N ASP A 17 -89.33 82.39 15.93
CA ASP A 17 -88.24 82.44 14.95
C ASP A 17 -86.80 82.15 15.47
N LEU A 18 -85.94 81.30 14.88
CA LEU A 18 -85.58 81.09 13.48
C LEU A 18 -84.85 79.73 13.40
N ARG A 19 -85.35 78.73 12.66
CA ARG A 19 -84.94 78.36 11.29
C ARG A 19 -83.43 78.45 10.98
N SER A 20 -82.77 77.30 10.77
CA SER A 20 -82.01 76.96 9.52
C SER A 20 -81.30 75.60 9.65
N GLU A 21 -81.74 74.60 8.87
CA GLU A 21 -81.01 74.00 7.72
C GLU A 21 -80.01 72.87 8.14
N ARG A 22 -80.41 71.60 8.00
CA ARG A 22 -80.12 70.72 6.83
C ARG A 22 -78.66 70.33 6.65
N LYS A 23 -78.35 69.02 6.80
CA LYS A 23 -78.00 68.15 5.66
C LYS A 23 -77.93 66.65 6.03
N LYS A 24 -78.67 65.86 5.26
CA LYS A 24 -78.67 64.39 5.15
C LYS A 24 -77.63 63.91 4.13
N LYS A 25 -77.03 62.72 4.34
CA LYS A 25 -76.81 61.58 3.40
C LYS A 25 -75.73 60.64 3.99
N HIS A 26 -75.87 59.34 4.32
CA HIS A 26 -76.44 58.09 3.76
C HIS A 26 -75.58 57.31 2.73
N LYS A 27 -75.33 56.02 3.07
CA LYS A 27 -75.09 54.78 2.25
C LYS A 27 -73.66 54.51 1.71
N ARG A 28 -73.15 53.29 1.47
CA ARG A 28 -73.38 51.83 1.79
C ARG A 28 -72.32 51.04 0.97
N GLY A 29 -71.93 49.82 1.38
CA GLY A 29 -71.34 48.74 0.55
C GLY A 29 -69.82 48.55 0.71
N GLY A 30 -69.21 47.37 0.92
CA GLY A 30 -69.65 45.98 0.78
C GLY A 30 -68.98 45.32 -0.44
N ASP A 31 -67.80 44.70 -0.27
CA ASP A 31 -67.18 43.90 -1.34
C ASP A 31 -66.32 42.73 -0.78
N LEU A 32 -66.78 41.50 -1.04
CA LEU A 32 -66.17 40.23 -0.65
C LEU A 32 -65.25 39.74 -1.78
N ARG A 33 -63.93 39.98 -1.66
CA ARG A 33 -62.92 39.38 -2.56
C ARG A 33 -62.66 37.91 -2.21
N LYS A 34 -63.16 36.98 -3.04
CA LYS A 34 -62.76 35.56 -3.08
C LYS A 34 -61.27 35.44 -3.43
N LYS A 35 -60.47 34.84 -2.54
CA LYS A 35 -59.08 34.45 -2.82
C LYS A 35 -59.06 33.10 -3.55
N VAL A 36 -58.52 33.06 -4.76
CA VAL A 36 -58.19 31.81 -5.46
C VAL A 36 -56.89 31.27 -4.86
N PRO A 37 -56.80 29.99 -4.44
CA PRO A 37 -55.55 29.43 -3.97
C PRO A 37 -54.61 29.20 -5.15
N VAL A 38 -53.48 29.91 -5.17
CA VAL A 38 -52.36 29.61 -6.07
C VAL A 38 -51.74 28.29 -5.63
N LYS A 39 -51.89 27.24 -6.45
CA LYS A 39 -51.31 25.91 -6.20
C LYS A 39 -49.81 25.98 -6.51
N VAL A 40 -49.01 26.38 -5.51
CA VAL A 40 -47.54 26.35 -5.61
C VAL A 40 -47.11 24.90 -5.69
N SER A 41 -46.58 24.50 -6.85
CA SER A 41 -46.03 23.16 -7.07
C SER A 41 -44.89 22.91 -6.08
N ARG A 42 -45.18 22.10 -5.06
CA ARG A 42 -44.16 21.54 -4.16
C ARG A 42 -43.38 20.51 -4.96
N ARG A 43 -42.31 20.95 -5.65
CA ARG A 43 -41.31 20.03 -6.20
C ARG A 43 -40.72 19.23 -5.04
N ASP A 44 -40.84 17.91 -5.12
CA ASP A 44 -40.45 16.99 -4.05
C ASP A 44 -38.98 17.19 -3.63
N PHE A 45 -38.81 17.64 -2.40
CA PHE A 45 -37.53 17.98 -1.75
C PHE A 45 -36.70 16.72 -1.39
N SER A 46 -37.16 15.53 -1.79
CA SER A 46 -36.54 14.24 -1.50
C SER A 46 -35.40 13.92 -2.45
N TRP A 47 -35.52 14.28 -3.74
CA TRP A 47 -34.50 13.98 -4.74
C TRP A 47 -33.24 14.83 -4.61
N THR A 48 -33.35 16.08 -4.18
CA THR A 48 -32.18 16.94 -3.93
C THR A 48 -31.30 16.41 -2.80
N ARG A 49 -31.89 15.84 -1.75
CA ARG A 49 -31.16 15.17 -0.66
C ARG A 49 -30.46 13.91 -1.14
N ILE A 50 -31.13 13.07 -1.93
CA ILE A 50 -30.54 11.85 -2.51
C ILE A 50 -29.37 12.20 -3.44
N ILE A 51 -29.53 13.24 -4.28
CA ILE A 51 -28.47 13.73 -5.17
C ILE A 51 -27.28 14.26 -4.35
N PHE A 52 -27.52 15.01 -3.27
CA PHE A 52 -26.47 15.56 -2.42
C PHE A 52 -25.71 14.45 -1.66
N GLU A 53 -26.40 13.45 -1.13
CA GLU A 53 -25.81 12.28 -0.46
C GLU A 53 -24.97 11.41 -1.41
N LEU A 54 -25.42 11.23 -2.66
CA LEU A 54 -24.64 10.54 -3.67
C LEU A 54 -23.42 11.36 -4.09
N ALA A 55 -23.59 12.68 -4.30
CA ALA A 55 -22.51 13.58 -4.66
C ALA A 55 -21.43 13.66 -3.57
N SER A 56 -21.81 13.72 -2.29
CA SER A 56 -20.86 13.76 -1.17
C SER A 56 -20.06 12.45 -1.06
N LYS A 57 -20.70 11.30 -1.27
CA LYS A 57 -20.03 9.98 -1.30
C LYS A 57 -19.09 9.84 -2.49
N LEU A 58 -19.50 10.29 -3.67
CA LEU A 58 -18.64 10.29 -4.86
C LEU A 58 -17.47 11.25 -4.70
N PHE A 59 -17.68 12.43 -4.10
CA PHE A 59 -16.61 13.37 -3.78
C PHE A 59 -15.61 12.74 -2.79
N LEU A 60 -16.10 12.14 -1.70
CA LEU A 60 -15.25 11.46 -0.73
C LEU A 60 -14.46 10.32 -1.39
N ALA A 61 -15.11 9.49 -2.21
CA ALA A 61 -14.44 8.42 -2.95
C ALA A 61 -13.37 8.98 -3.90
N GLY A 62 -13.66 10.07 -4.61
CA GLY A 62 -12.70 10.77 -5.47
C GLY A 62 -11.49 11.30 -4.70
N VAL A 63 -11.72 11.89 -3.52
CA VAL A 63 -10.64 12.35 -2.63
C VAL A 63 -9.78 11.19 -2.14
N VAL A 64 -10.39 10.06 -1.72
CA VAL A 64 -9.65 8.87 -1.29
C VAL A 64 -8.81 8.30 -2.43
N ILE A 65 -9.38 8.19 -3.64
CA ILE A 65 -8.65 7.72 -4.83
C ILE A 65 -7.49 8.67 -5.17
N TYR A 66 -7.72 9.98 -5.13
CA TYR A 66 -6.69 10.98 -5.39
C TYR A 66 -5.56 10.93 -4.36
N LEU A 67 -5.88 10.83 -3.06
CA LEU A 67 -4.89 10.71 -2.00
C LEU A 67 -4.10 9.40 -2.13
N ALA A 68 -4.74 8.29 -2.46
CA ALA A 68 -4.07 7.03 -2.74
C ALA A 68 -3.08 7.18 -3.92
N TYR A 69 -3.53 7.77 -5.04
CA TYR A 69 -2.69 8.02 -6.21
C TYR A 69 -1.53 8.98 -5.90
N ALA A 70 -1.78 10.07 -5.19
CA ALA A 70 -0.76 11.04 -4.81
C ALA A 70 0.28 10.43 -3.86
N SER A 71 -0.16 9.65 -2.87
CA SER A 71 0.73 8.94 -1.95
C SER A 71 1.59 7.89 -2.65
N TYR A 72 1.01 7.15 -3.61
CA TYR A 72 1.74 6.19 -4.44
C TYR A 72 2.85 6.88 -5.24
N ASN A 73 2.53 7.96 -5.95
CA ASN A 73 3.54 8.73 -6.70
C ASN A 73 4.60 9.34 -5.80
N PHE A 74 4.20 9.84 -4.62
CA PHE A 74 5.15 10.39 -3.65
C PHE A 74 6.14 9.32 -3.16
N LEU A 75 5.67 8.12 -2.80
CA LEU A 75 6.54 7.02 -2.36
C LEU A 75 7.48 6.51 -3.47
N LEU A 76 7.05 6.60 -4.74
CA LEU A 76 7.83 6.14 -5.88
C LEU A 76 8.88 7.15 -6.36
N SER A 77 8.59 8.44 -6.25
CA SER A 77 9.44 9.49 -6.81
C SER A 77 10.36 10.15 -5.78
N ASP A 78 10.15 9.94 -4.48
CA ASP A 78 10.95 10.59 -3.44
C ASP A 78 12.37 9.98 -3.38
N PRO A 79 13.44 10.79 -3.52
CA PRO A 79 14.82 10.33 -3.42
C PRO A 79 15.15 9.62 -2.10
N ARG A 80 14.37 9.86 -1.03
CA ARG A 80 14.58 9.22 0.29
C ARG A 80 14.38 7.70 0.29
N PHE A 81 13.74 7.15 -0.74
CA PHE A 81 13.53 5.70 -0.89
C PHE A 81 14.41 5.07 -1.98
N GLN A 82 15.36 5.82 -2.52
CA GLN A 82 16.36 5.24 -3.41
C GLN A 82 17.33 4.37 -2.60
N ILE A 83 17.66 3.20 -3.14
CA ILE A 83 18.61 2.29 -2.51
C ILE A 83 20.00 2.94 -2.58
N THR A 84 20.59 3.21 -1.42
CA THR A 84 21.93 3.79 -1.27
C THR A 84 22.83 2.96 -0.37
N ASP A 85 22.25 2.22 0.59
CA ASP A 85 22.98 1.36 1.52
C ASP A 85 22.72 -0.12 1.16
N VAL A 86 23.75 -0.85 0.76
CA VAL A 86 23.66 -2.30 0.55
C VAL A 86 24.67 -2.96 1.48
N SER A 87 24.17 -3.84 2.34
CA SER A 87 24.99 -4.54 3.33
C SER A 87 24.90 -6.04 3.13
N PHE A 88 26.04 -6.72 3.20
CA PHE A 88 26.14 -8.17 3.08
C PHE A 88 26.47 -8.81 4.43
N ARG A 89 25.87 -9.96 4.71
CA ARG A 89 26.15 -10.77 5.89
C ARG A 89 26.29 -12.24 5.50
N GLY A 90 27.22 -12.94 6.16
CA GLY A 90 27.47 -14.37 5.93
C GLY A 90 28.40 -14.68 4.76
N GLN A 91 29.06 -13.66 4.18
CA GLN A 91 30.18 -13.86 3.28
C GLN A 91 31.46 -14.25 4.04
N HIS A 92 32.26 -15.09 3.42
CA HIS A 92 33.56 -15.54 3.91
C HIS A 92 34.59 -15.52 2.78
N SER A 93 34.27 -16.16 1.66
CA SER A 93 35.16 -16.30 0.49
C SER A 93 34.89 -15.28 -0.60
N LEU A 94 33.66 -14.76 -0.68
CA LEU A 94 33.26 -13.73 -1.63
C LEU A 94 33.41 -12.34 -1.03
N THR A 95 33.75 -11.37 -1.87
CA THR A 95 33.76 -9.95 -1.47
C THR A 95 32.43 -9.27 -1.80
N GLU A 96 32.13 -8.17 -1.12
CA GLU A 96 30.90 -7.40 -1.37
C GLU A 96 30.87 -6.87 -2.81
N GLU A 97 32.02 -6.46 -3.33
CA GLU A 97 32.18 -5.99 -4.72
C GLU A 97 31.81 -7.08 -5.73
N GLN A 98 32.27 -8.32 -5.53
CA GLN A 98 31.93 -9.44 -6.42
C GLN A 98 30.44 -9.77 -6.39
N LEU A 99 29.82 -9.68 -5.21
CA LEU A 99 28.40 -9.93 -5.04
C LEU A 99 27.54 -8.81 -5.65
N LEU A 100 27.98 -7.55 -5.52
CA LEU A 100 27.33 -6.39 -6.16
C LEU A 100 27.44 -6.47 -7.68
N ASP A 101 28.62 -6.79 -8.21
CA ASP A 101 28.83 -6.97 -9.65
C ASP A 101 27.94 -8.09 -10.20
N TRP A 102 27.79 -9.19 -9.47
CA TRP A 102 26.91 -10.29 -9.85
C TRP A 102 25.43 -9.92 -9.79
N LEU A 103 25.01 -9.18 -8.75
CA LEU A 103 23.64 -8.75 -8.57
C LEU A 103 23.20 -7.74 -9.64
N GLY A 104 24.16 -6.93 -10.10
CA GLY A 104 23.97 -5.87 -11.07
C GLY A 104 23.67 -4.52 -10.41
N PRO A 105 23.35 -3.48 -11.22
CA PRO A 105 23.05 -2.16 -10.70
C PRO A 105 21.82 -2.23 -9.79
N ILE A 106 21.97 -1.72 -8.57
CA ILE A 106 20.92 -1.65 -7.55
C ILE A 106 20.82 -0.24 -6.94
N HIS A 107 21.94 0.48 -6.90
CA HIS A 107 21.99 1.84 -6.38
C HIS A 107 21.13 2.78 -7.22
N GLY A 108 20.30 3.59 -6.57
CA GLY A 108 19.39 4.53 -7.22
C GLY A 108 18.03 3.94 -7.61
N GLU A 109 17.85 2.61 -7.55
CA GLU A 109 16.52 2.01 -7.72
C GLU A 109 15.63 2.31 -6.51
N ASN A 110 14.31 2.36 -6.72
CA ASN A 110 13.37 2.61 -5.63
C ASN A 110 13.15 1.35 -4.79
N LEU A 111 13.32 1.47 -3.47
CA LEU A 111 13.26 0.38 -2.50
C LEU A 111 11.91 -0.38 -2.53
N PHE A 112 10.80 0.31 -2.79
CA PHE A 112 9.47 -0.32 -2.82
C PHE A 112 9.24 -1.12 -4.11
N THR A 113 9.71 -0.63 -5.25
CA THR A 113 9.52 -1.32 -6.54
C THR A 113 10.60 -2.35 -6.84
N TYR A 114 11.74 -2.29 -6.15
CA TYR A 114 12.80 -3.27 -6.34
C TYR A 114 12.29 -4.70 -6.10
N ASP A 115 12.63 -5.61 -7.01
CA ASP A 115 12.21 -7.01 -6.96
C ASP A 115 13.20 -7.83 -6.12
N LEU A 116 12.96 -7.86 -4.80
CA LEU A 116 13.79 -8.60 -3.85
C LEU A 116 13.82 -10.11 -4.11
N PRO A 117 12.69 -10.79 -4.40
CA PRO A 117 12.72 -12.21 -4.78
C PRO A 117 13.63 -12.49 -5.96
N LYS A 118 13.57 -11.67 -7.01
CA LYS A 118 14.44 -11.81 -8.18
C LYS A 118 15.91 -11.54 -7.87
N ALA A 119 16.19 -10.56 -7.01
CA ALA A 119 17.53 -10.29 -6.50
C ALA A 119 18.10 -11.50 -5.72
N SER A 120 17.31 -12.08 -4.82
CA SER A 120 17.65 -13.31 -4.08
C SER A 120 17.92 -14.47 -5.03
N GLU A 121 17.08 -14.68 -6.04
CA GLU A 121 17.27 -15.75 -7.04
C GLU A 121 18.55 -15.54 -7.86
N ARG A 122 18.86 -14.30 -8.27
CA ARG A 122 20.10 -13.98 -8.98
C ARG A 122 21.34 -14.30 -8.15
N LEU A 123 21.35 -13.93 -6.88
CA LEU A 123 22.45 -14.25 -5.97
C LEU A 123 22.58 -15.75 -5.75
N ALA A 124 21.47 -16.47 -5.60
CA ALA A 124 21.47 -17.92 -5.43
C ALA A 124 22.00 -18.70 -6.66
N LYS A 125 22.02 -18.08 -7.85
CA LYS A 125 22.66 -18.63 -9.06
C LYS A 125 24.18 -18.52 -9.05
N HIS A 126 24.77 -17.73 -8.15
CA HIS A 126 26.20 -17.66 -8.02
C HIS A 126 26.76 -19.01 -7.53
N PRO A 127 27.78 -19.60 -8.16
CA PRO A 127 28.22 -20.97 -7.84
C PRO A 127 28.62 -21.19 -6.37
N TRP A 128 29.17 -20.16 -5.72
CA TRP A 128 29.57 -20.21 -4.31
C TRP A 128 28.43 -19.98 -3.31
N VAL A 129 27.24 -19.61 -3.77
CA VAL A 129 26.11 -19.31 -2.88
C VAL A 129 25.24 -20.56 -2.73
N LEU A 130 25.00 -20.96 -1.49
CA LEU A 130 24.07 -22.04 -1.14
C LEU A 130 22.64 -21.50 -1.06
N SER A 131 22.48 -20.36 -0.39
CA SER A 131 21.21 -19.65 -0.27
C SER A 131 21.45 -18.15 -0.06
N ALA A 132 20.55 -17.32 -0.57
CA ALA A 132 20.58 -15.87 -0.37
C ALA A 132 19.18 -15.37 0.00
N SER A 133 19.09 -14.50 1.01
CA SER A 133 17.88 -13.79 1.41
C SER A 133 18.14 -12.29 1.30
N VAL A 134 17.16 -11.58 0.73
CA VAL A 134 17.24 -10.13 0.54
C VAL A 134 16.09 -9.50 1.31
N GLN A 135 16.40 -8.55 2.17
CA GLN A 135 15.43 -7.87 3.02
C GLN A 135 15.58 -6.36 2.92
N ARG A 136 14.45 -5.65 3.02
CA ARG A 136 14.45 -4.18 3.04
C ARG A 136 14.89 -3.68 4.40
N LYS A 137 15.78 -2.70 4.41
CA LYS A 137 16.22 -1.95 5.59
C LYS A 137 15.85 -0.49 5.37
N PHE A 138 14.65 -0.12 5.83
CA PHE A 138 14.12 1.23 5.62
C PHE A 138 14.99 2.32 6.26
N PRO A 139 15.03 3.53 5.69
CA PRO A 139 14.27 3.97 4.50
C PRO A 139 14.97 3.73 3.16
N GLN A 140 16.29 3.52 3.12
CA GLN A 140 17.11 3.58 1.90
C GLN A 140 18.10 2.41 1.74
N GLY A 141 17.93 1.35 2.54
CA GLY A 141 18.87 0.26 2.61
C GLY A 141 18.30 -1.10 2.23
N ILE A 142 19.19 -2.01 1.84
CA ILE A 142 18.91 -3.43 1.67
C ILE A 142 19.96 -4.23 2.46
N GLN A 143 19.48 -5.24 3.18
CA GLN A 143 20.32 -6.23 3.85
C GLN A 143 20.24 -7.55 3.09
N ILE A 144 21.39 -8.06 2.72
CA ILE A 144 21.54 -9.32 2.00
C ILE A 144 22.22 -10.31 2.95
N GLU A 145 21.50 -11.37 3.30
CA GLU A 145 22.03 -12.48 4.08
C GLU A 145 22.32 -13.64 3.14
N LEU A 146 23.57 -14.08 3.09
CA LEU A 146 23.99 -15.18 2.25
C LEU A 146 24.60 -16.31 3.08
N THR A 147 24.46 -17.52 2.57
CA THR A 147 25.16 -18.69 3.08
C THR A 147 26.04 -19.20 1.95
N GLU A 148 27.34 -19.19 2.16
CA GLU A 148 28.30 -19.72 1.18
C GLU A 148 28.35 -21.25 1.22
N ARG A 149 28.64 -21.84 0.07
CA ARG A 149 28.97 -23.26 -0.04
C ARG A 149 30.39 -23.50 0.46
N VAL A 150 30.57 -24.62 1.15
CA VAL A 150 31.88 -25.05 1.64
C VAL A 150 32.45 -26.09 0.67
N PRO A 151 33.62 -25.86 0.08
CA PRO A 151 34.31 -26.85 -0.74
C PRO A 151 34.61 -28.12 0.09
N TYR A 152 34.31 -29.30 -0.48
CA TYR A 152 34.52 -30.60 0.18
C TYR A 152 35.42 -31.53 -0.62
N ALA A 153 35.49 -31.35 -1.94
CA ALA A 153 36.34 -32.13 -2.82
C ALA A 153 36.84 -31.30 -3.99
N ARG A 154 37.90 -31.78 -4.62
CA ARG A 154 38.36 -31.31 -5.93
C ARG A 154 37.96 -32.31 -6.98
N VAL A 155 37.50 -31.83 -8.13
CA VAL A 155 37.11 -32.68 -9.25
C VAL A 155 37.95 -32.32 -10.47
N LYS A 156 38.60 -33.32 -11.05
CA LYS A 156 39.39 -33.17 -12.28
C LYS A 156 38.55 -33.58 -13.49
N PHE A 157 38.27 -32.59 -14.34
CA PHE A 157 37.80 -32.76 -15.72
C PHE A 157 38.98 -32.45 -16.67
N GLU A 158 38.86 -31.45 -17.56
CA GLU A 158 40.00 -30.85 -18.25
C GLU A 158 40.87 -30.00 -17.30
N LYS A 159 40.20 -29.24 -16.43
CA LYS A 159 40.79 -28.50 -15.31
C LYS A 159 40.29 -29.05 -13.98
N THR A 160 40.96 -28.68 -12.90
CA THR A 160 40.52 -29.00 -11.54
C THR A 160 39.59 -27.92 -11.02
N PHE A 161 38.40 -28.33 -10.57
CA PHE A 161 37.41 -27.46 -9.95
C PHE A 161 37.14 -27.89 -8.51
N LEU A 162 36.63 -26.95 -7.71
CA LEU A 162 36.12 -27.23 -6.39
C LEU A 162 34.67 -27.69 -6.48
N MET A 163 34.30 -28.63 -5.61
CA MET A 163 32.95 -29.18 -5.50
C MET A 163 32.53 -29.24 -4.03
N ASP A 164 31.26 -28.93 -3.78
CA ASP A 164 30.68 -29.07 -2.46
C ASP A 164 30.24 -30.52 -2.15
N ASN A 165 29.74 -30.75 -0.94
CA ASN A 165 29.25 -32.06 -0.51
C ASN A 165 27.92 -32.48 -1.16
N PHE A 166 27.26 -31.59 -1.90
CA PHE A 166 26.00 -31.84 -2.62
C PHE A 166 26.22 -32.10 -4.11
N GLY A 167 27.44 -31.93 -4.62
CA GLY A 167 27.81 -32.14 -6.02
C GLY A 167 27.79 -30.88 -6.89
N ALA A 168 27.62 -29.69 -6.30
CA ALA A 168 27.66 -28.43 -7.05
C ALA A 168 29.11 -28.02 -7.32
N ILE A 169 29.39 -27.64 -8.58
CA ILE A 169 30.73 -27.20 -9.00
C ILE A 169 30.87 -25.69 -8.75
N LEU A 170 31.92 -25.31 -8.02
CA LEU A 170 32.19 -23.93 -7.61
C LEU A 170 33.12 -23.23 -8.63
N SER A 171 34.31 -22.79 -8.22
CA SER A 171 35.35 -22.22 -9.09
C SER A 171 36.43 -23.23 -9.47
N GLU A 172 37.38 -22.80 -10.30
CA GLU A 172 38.67 -23.50 -10.47
C GLU A 172 39.39 -23.63 -9.11
N GLU A 173 40.28 -24.62 -9.03
CA GLU A 173 41.09 -24.93 -7.85
C GLU A 173 41.84 -23.68 -7.34
N LYS A 174 41.67 -23.38 -6.05
CA LYS A 174 42.46 -22.36 -5.36
C LYS A 174 43.53 -23.05 -4.49
N PRO A 175 44.72 -22.44 -4.30
CA PRO A 175 45.81 -23.04 -3.54
C PRO A 175 45.44 -23.46 -2.11
N GLU A 176 44.53 -22.71 -1.48
CA GLU A 176 44.02 -22.95 -0.13
C GLU A 176 43.31 -24.30 0.04
N TYR A 177 42.77 -24.88 -1.03
CA TYR A 177 41.97 -26.11 -0.99
C TYR A 177 42.70 -27.33 -1.61
N LYS A 178 44.02 -27.27 -1.74
CA LYS A 178 44.82 -28.36 -2.34
C LYS A 178 44.77 -29.66 -1.55
N ASP A 179 44.56 -29.58 -0.24
CA ASP A 179 44.50 -30.76 0.64
C ASP A 179 43.16 -31.51 0.54
N LEU A 180 42.16 -30.93 -0.13
CA LEU A 180 40.89 -31.60 -0.36
C LEU A 180 41.06 -32.84 -1.26
N PRO A 181 40.25 -33.90 -1.05
CA PRO A 181 40.32 -35.12 -1.83
C PRO A 181 40.08 -34.85 -3.31
N LEU A 182 40.90 -35.45 -4.19
CA LEU A 182 40.78 -35.32 -5.64
C LEU A 182 39.97 -36.48 -6.23
N ILE A 183 38.87 -36.15 -6.90
CA ILE A 183 38.02 -37.07 -7.64
C ILE A 183 38.32 -36.87 -9.12
N VAL A 184 38.73 -37.93 -9.81
CA VAL A 184 39.02 -37.90 -11.24
C VAL A 184 37.82 -38.46 -11.98
N GLN A 185 37.20 -37.66 -12.85
CA GLN A 185 36.13 -38.15 -13.72
C GLN A 185 36.66 -38.32 -15.15
N SER A 186 36.38 -39.48 -15.76
CA SER A 186 36.80 -39.79 -17.14
C SER A 186 36.06 -38.96 -18.22
N ASN A 187 35.14 -38.07 -17.83
CA ASN A 187 34.35 -37.30 -18.79
C ASN A 187 35.18 -36.15 -19.37
N LYS A 188 35.34 -36.14 -20.69
CA LYS A 188 36.09 -35.11 -21.47
C LYS A 188 35.16 -34.02 -22.02
N GLY A 189 34.12 -33.67 -21.27
CA GLY A 189 33.15 -32.65 -21.64
C GLY A 189 33.42 -31.30 -20.97
N PRO A 190 32.78 -30.21 -21.43
CA PRO A 190 32.86 -28.91 -20.77
C PRO A 190 32.34 -28.97 -19.33
N LYS A 191 32.78 -28.01 -18.49
CA LYS A 191 32.42 -27.91 -17.06
C LYS A 191 30.90 -28.06 -16.87
N PRO A 192 30.42 -29.12 -16.20
CA PRO A 192 29.01 -29.23 -15.85
C PRO A 192 28.69 -28.34 -14.63
N GLU A 193 27.46 -27.84 -14.53
CA GLU A 193 27.01 -27.11 -13.33
C GLU A 193 26.99 -28.02 -12.10
N ASN A 194 26.60 -29.29 -12.30
CA ASN A 194 26.53 -30.32 -11.26
C ASN A 194 27.33 -31.57 -11.67
N PHE A 195 27.96 -32.20 -10.68
CA PHE A 195 28.72 -33.43 -10.85
C PHE A 195 27.81 -34.64 -11.15
N SER A 196 28.17 -35.44 -12.16
CA SER A 196 27.35 -36.55 -12.66
C SER A 196 27.67 -37.91 -12.00
N GLY A 197 27.73 -37.97 -10.67
CA GLY A 197 28.09 -39.21 -9.96
C GLY A 197 27.36 -39.41 -8.64
N ASP A 198 26.15 -39.97 -8.70
CA ASP A 198 25.24 -40.10 -7.55
C ASP A 198 25.87 -40.85 -6.36
N LYS A 199 26.60 -41.94 -6.61
CA LYS A 199 27.27 -42.71 -5.54
C LYS A 199 28.34 -41.89 -4.81
N VAL A 200 29.09 -41.06 -5.55
CA VAL A 200 30.12 -40.20 -4.99
C VAL A 200 29.48 -39.09 -4.15
N ILE A 201 28.41 -38.48 -4.68
CA ILE A 201 27.64 -37.46 -3.96
C ILE A 201 27.05 -38.06 -2.67
N GLN A 202 26.49 -39.26 -2.73
CA GLN A 202 25.97 -39.95 -1.55
C GLN A 202 27.08 -40.23 -0.52
N GLY A 203 28.26 -40.66 -0.97
CA GLY A 203 29.44 -40.83 -0.10
C GLY A 203 29.86 -39.53 0.57
N LEU A 204 29.95 -38.42 -0.17
CA LEU A 204 30.31 -37.10 0.36
C LEU A 204 29.27 -36.59 1.35
N LYS A 205 27.97 -36.73 1.07
CA LYS A 205 26.89 -36.42 2.01
C LYS A 205 27.03 -37.23 3.29
N THR A 206 27.28 -38.52 3.16
CA THR A 206 27.45 -39.43 4.29
C THR A 206 28.64 -38.97 5.15
N MET A 207 29.80 -38.74 4.54
CA MET A 207 31.00 -38.23 5.22
C MET A 207 30.74 -36.90 5.93
N HIS A 208 30.04 -35.97 5.28
CA HIS A 208 29.67 -34.68 5.87
C HIS A 208 28.84 -34.84 7.15
N TYR A 209 27.84 -35.73 7.15
CA TYR A 209 27.03 -35.99 8.35
C TYR A 209 27.81 -36.72 9.43
N PHE A 210 28.67 -37.67 9.07
CA PHE A 210 29.56 -38.34 10.03
C PHE A 210 30.47 -37.34 10.74
N ASN A 211 31.07 -36.40 10.01
CA ASN A 211 31.97 -35.40 10.59
C ASN A 211 31.24 -34.38 11.51
N LYS A 212 29.91 -34.26 11.39
CA LYS A 212 29.10 -33.43 12.30
C LYS A 212 28.79 -34.11 13.64
N LEU A 213 29.01 -35.42 13.76
CA LEU A 213 28.77 -36.14 15.01
C LEU A 213 29.78 -35.68 16.07
N SER A 214 29.33 -35.56 17.32
CA SER A 214 30.16 -35.11 18.45
C SER A 214 31.43 -35.93 18.64
N PHE A 215 31.40 -37.21 18.26
CA PHE A 215 32.55 -38.11 18.32
C PHE A 215 33.74 -37.64 17.45
N PHE A 216 33.47 -37.02 16.30
CA PHE A 216 34.50 -36.56 15.35
C PHE A 216 34.81 -35.07 15.47
N LYS A 217 34.10 -34.32 16.33
CA LYS A 217 34.24 -32.87 16.44
C LYS A 217 35.57 -32.40 17.07
N ASN A 218 36.34 -33.33 17.65
CA ASN A 218 37.56 -33.07 18.42
C ASN A 218 38.85 -33.67 17.81
N ASN A 219 38.79 -34.23 16.60
CA ASN A 219 39.96 -34.71 15.85
C ASN A 219 40.17 -33.86 14.60
#